data_AF-A0A8J2RUS0-F1
#
_entry.id   AF-A0A8J2RUS0-F1
#
_cell.length_a   1.000
_cell.length_b   1.000
_cell.length_c   1.000
_cell.angle_alpha   90.00
_cell.angle_beta   90.00
_cell.angle_gamma   90.00
#
_symmetry.space_group_name_H-M   'P 1'
#
loop_
_entity.id
_entity.type
_entity.pdbx_description
1 polymer ?
#
loop_
_entity_poly.entity_id
_entity_poly.type
_entity_poly.pdbx_seq_one_letter_code
_entity_poly.pdbx_strand_id
1 'polypeptide(L)'
;MRLKFLYHSAVEPILLYGCSVWAPFLNTKKGVKQLRTFQRSIALSLASSFKTVSVEACFILTNILPIDLRIQEITHLRFSSGCSGFFSALSLKWLTGKLPSCSPLLKCDSYRHHSNHYWPPWAPPLYPTLLSEVCTLLPTKDSVLRIFVATSRCGDSFNCCIISTCHKNVMKVTNGPLSAHSLHQARQLSVLHALIQASHVVERGWQVEIFAQHISSFAFARYGAHLSEVERLCVDAASPYRENLRLVVCQPPSAEGIQLALAGCDIPGSGLNVLPQLLISKTSYRHSISKLVRDAWQAEWQACYNGQLTREFFPTVQFATVLHPNQLCRQVTQILSGHSLLKEHQFRFNFTTSSKCDCGAVSESVSHFLFQCPLFSTQRLAFLTSCSSEDGHWPRPLASIPAYPNIWKAFIAFIRSSKRLRRYSA
;
A
#
# COMPACT_ATOMS: atom_id res chain seq x y z
N MET A 1 -11.83 15.47 -14.31
CA MET A 1 -10.78 15.93 -13.37
C MET A 1 -11.30 16.75 -12.17
N ARG A 2 -12.00 17.88 -12.37
CA ARG A 2 -12.35 18.82 -11.28
C ARG A 2 -13.21 18.22 -10.15
N LEU A 3 -14.23 17.41 -10.47
CA LEU A 3 -15.14 16.86 -9.46
C LEU A 3 -14.50 15.83 -8.51
N LYS A 4 -13.62 14.93 -9.01
CA LYS A 4 -12.97 13.92 -8.15
C LYS A 4 -11.97 14.58 -7.21
N PHE A 5 -11.27 15.60 -7.70
CA PHE A 5 -10.42 16.44 -6.88
C PHE A 5 -11.22 17.14 -5.77
N LEU A 6 -12.33 17.82 -6.12
CA LEU A 6 -13.20 18.47 -5.14
C LEU A 6 -13.76 17.51 -4.09
N TYR A 7 -14.11 16.29 -4.49
CA TYR A 7 -14.55 15.27 -3.55
C TYR A 7 -13.45 14.94 -2.52
N HIS A 8 -12.23 14.63 -2.96
CA HIS A 8 -11.12 14.30 -2.06
C HIS A 8 -10.58 15.50 -1.27
N SER A 9 -10.65 16.72 -1.80
CA SER A 9 -10.08 17.92 -1.17
C SER A 9 -11.04 18.63 -0.22
N ALA A 10 -12.35 18.54 -0.42
CA ALA A 10 -13.35 19.25 0.38
C ALA A 10 -14.37 18.32 1.04
N VAL A 11 -15.08 17.51 0.25
CA VAL A 11 -16.22 16.72 0.75
C VAL A 11 -15.76 15.62 1.70
N GLU A 12 -14.77 14.82 1.30
CA GLU A 12 -14.24 13.72 2.09
C GLU A 12 -13.63 14.21 3.42
N PRO A 13 -12.76 15.23 3.48
CA PRO A 13 -12.26 15.76 4.75
C PRO A 13 -13.36 16.25 5.70
N ILE A 14 -14.40 16.91 5.20
CA ILE A 14 -15.56 17.33 6.02
C ILE A 14 -16.27 16.12 6.62
N LEU A 15 -16.53 15.08 5.80
CA LEU A 15 -17.14 13.84 6.27
C LEU A 15 -16.23 13.02 7.19
N LEU A 16 -14.91 13.17 7.12
CA LEU A 16 -13.98 12.45 7.98
C LEU A 16 -13.65 13.25 9.25
N TYR A 17 -14.06 14.51 9.32
CA TYR A 17 -13.91 15.32 10.51
C TYR A 17 -14.73 14.71 11.66
N GLY A 18 -14.07 14.46 12.80
CA GLY A 18 -14.71 13.85 13.95
C GLY A 18 -15.29 12.44 13.74
N CYS A 19 -14.99 11.75 12.62
CA CYS A 19 -15.58 10.44 12.32
C CYS A 19 -15.41 9.38 13.40
N SER A 20 -14.36 9.46 14.21
CA SER A 20 -14.13 8.59 15.37
C SER A 20 -15.20 8.67 16.46
N VAL A 21 -15.92 9.78 16.56
CA VAL A 21 -16.97 10.00 17.57
C VAL A 21 -18.26 9.32 17.15
N TRP A 22 -18.66 9.47 15.88
CA TRP A 22 -19.94 8.97 15.38
C TRP A 22 -19.84 7.68 14.54
N ALA A 23 -18.64 7.14 14.29
CA ALA A 23 -18.42 5.86 13.63
C ALA A 23 -19.31 4.70 14.14
N PRO A 24 -19.67 4.58 15.44
CA PRO A 24 -20.62 3.57 15.91
C PRO A 24 -21.96 3.54 15.16
N PHE A 25 -22.40 4.67 14.58
CA PHE A 25 -23.58 4.75 13.73
C PHE A 25 -23.55 3.77 12.53
N LEU A 26 -22.34 3.44 12.05
CA LEU A 26 -22.10 2.48 10.97
C LEU A 26 -22.36 1.02 11.36
N ASN A 27 -22.72 0.73 12.63
CA ASN A 27 -23.28 -0.59 12.98
C ASN A 27 -24.65 -0.81 12.37
N THR A 28 -25.38 0.27 12.07
CA THR A 28 -26.72 0.15 11.50
C THR A 28 -26.65 0.11 9.97
N LYS A 29 -27.41 -0.81 9.35
CA LYS A 29 -27.57 -0.84 7.89
C LYS A 29 -28.12 0.50 7.36
N LYS A 30 -28.96 1.19 8.15
CA LYS A 30 -29.52 2.52 7.82
C LYS A 30 -28.42 3.57 7.69
N GLY A 31 -27.48 3.62 8.63
CA GLY A 31 -26.40 4.60 8.60
C GLY A 31 -25.43 4.42 7.43
N VAL A 32 -25.04 3.16 7.17
CA VAL A 32 -24.23 2.81 5.99
C VAL A 32 -24.97 3.21 4.71
N LYS A 33 -26.27 2.88 4.59
CA LYS A 33 -27.08 3.22 3.43
C LYS A 33 -27.18 4.72 3.21
N GLN A 34 -27.35 5.51 4.27
CA GLN A 34 -27.45 6.97 4.17
C GLN A 34 -26.17 7.59 3.59
N LEU A 35 -25.01 7.20 4.11
CA LEU A 35 -23.71 7.69 3.64
C LEU A 35 -23.39 7.23 2.22
N ARG A 36 -23.64 5.95 1.91
CA ARG A 36 -23.44 5.43 0.54
C ARG A 36 -24.40 6.08 -0.45
N THR A 37 -25.62 6.43 -0.06
CA THR A 37 -26.57 7.15 -0.94
C THR A 37 -26.08 8.56 -1.27
N PHE A 38 -25.56 9.28 -0.27
CA PHE A 38 -24.91 10.57 -0.50
C PHE A 38 -23.72 10.44 -1.45
N GLN A 39 -22.79 9.53 -1.15
CA GLN A 39 -21.60 9.31 -1.97
C GLN A 39 -21.95 8.83 -3.39
N ARG A 40 -23.01 8.02 -3.56
CA ARG A 40 -23.53 7.57 -4.85
C ARG A 40 -23.89 8.75 -5.75
N SER A 41 -24.49 9.82 -5.23
CA SER A 41 -24.85 11.00 -6.04
C SER A 41 -23.62 11.64 -6.71
N ILE A 42 -22.50 11.67 -5.98
CA ILE A 42 -21.20 12.16 -6.46
C ILE A 42 -20.61 11.16 -7.44
N ALA A 43 -20.62 9.87 -7.11
CA ALA A 43 -20.09 8.82 -7.96
C ALA A 43 -20.81 8.72 -9.33
N LEU A 44 -22.15 8.87 -9.35
CA LEU A 44 -22.93 8.94 -10.59
C LEU A 44 -22.48 10.11 -11.48
N SER A 45 -22.26 11.28 -10.87
CA SER A 45 -21.81 12.49 -11.58
C SER A 45 -20.41 12.32 -12.15
N LEU A 46 -19.51 11.69 -11.38
CA LEU A 46 -18.14 11.40 -11.80
C LEU A 46 -18.07 10.38 -12.94
N ALA A 47 -18.85 9.31 -12.84
CA ALA A 47 -18.92 8.29 -13.89
C ALA A 47 -19.70 8.78 -15.11
N SER A 48 -20.50 9.84 -14.99
CA SER A 48 -21.51 10.22 -16.00
C SER A 48 -22.44 9.05 -16.34
N SER A 49 -22.78 8.22 -15.35
CA SER A 49 -23.62 7.03 -15.49
C SER A 49 -25.11 7.35 -15.40
N PHE A 50 -25.96 6.39 -15.78
CA PHE A 50 -27.39 6.48 -15.52
C PHE A 50 -27.71 6.28 -14.04
N LYS A 51 -28.79 6.91 -13.55
CA LYS A 51 -29.25 6.80 -12.16
C LYS A 51 -29.54 5.36 -11.71
N THR A 52 -29.80 4.46 -12.67
CA THR A 52 -30.10 3.04 -12.43
C THR A 52 -28.86 2.17 -12.16
N VAL A 53 -27.63 2.65 -12.43
CA VAL A 53 -26.39 1.90 -12.16
C VAL A 53 -26.23 1.64 -10.66
N SER A 54 -25.77 0.46 -10.24
CA SER A 54 -25.59 0.12 -8.83
C SER A 54 -24.56 1.02 -8.13
N VAL A 55 -24.63 1.11 -6.79
CA VAL A 55 -23.67 1.91 -6.01
C VAL A 55 -22.27 1.33 -6.17
N GLU A 56 -22.20 0.01 -6.07
CA GLU A 56 -20.98 -0.79 -6.11
C GLU A 56 -20.27 -0.61 -7.45
N ALA A 57 -20.99 -0.73 -8.56
CA ALA A 57 -20.42 -0.49 -9.89
C ALA A 57 -19.95 0.96 -10.06
N CYS A 58 -20.66 1.96 -9.51
CA CYS A 58 -20.21 3.35 -9.58
C CYS A 58 -18.90 3.57 -8.82
N PHE A 59 -18.71 2.94 -7.67
CA PHE A 59 -17.46 3.03 -6.90
C PHE A 59 -16.28 2.39 -7.63
N ILE A 60 -16.50 1.25 -8.29
CA ILE A 60 -15.50 0.62 -9.16
C ILE A 60 -15.16 1.54 -10.34
N LEU A 61 -16.16 2.00 -11.09
CA LEU A 61 -15.94 2.84 -12.28
C LEU A 61 -15.24 4.16 -11.93
N THR A 62 -15.57 4.77 -10.79
CA THR A 62 -14.94 6.04 -10.37
C THR A 62 -13.62 5.84 -9.64
N ASN A 63 -13.28 4.61 -9.27
CA ASN A 63 -12.18 4.25 -8.39
C ASN A 63 -12.19 5.11 -7.10
N ILE A 64 -13.32 5.06 -6.39
CA ILE A 64 -13.53 5.73 -5.10
C ILE A 64 -13.88 4.68 -4.06
N LEU A 65 -13.15 4.68 -2.95
CA LEU A 65 -13.42 3.80 -1.81
C LEU A 65 -14.78 4.16 -1.17
N PRO A 66 -15.64 3.17 -0.84
CA PRO A 66 -16.86 3.42 -0.07
C PRO A 66 -16.55 4.21 1.22
N ILE A 67 -17.31 5.28 1.46
CA ILE A 67 -17.01 6.25 2.53
C ILE A 67 -17.04 5.60 3.92
N ASP A 68 -17.90 4.60 4.12
CA ASP A 68 -17.99 3.84 5.38
C ASP A 68 -16.72 3.01 5.64
N LEU A 69 -16.11 2.44 4.60
CA LEU A 69 -14.82 1.75 4.69
C LEU A 69 -13.67 2.75 4.93
N ARG A 70 -13.76 3.95 4.32
CA ARG A 70 -12.81 5.04 4.58
C ARG A 70 -12.88 5.55 6.02
N ILE A 71 -14.10 5.66 6.58
CA ILE A 71 -14.30 6.03 7.99
C ILE A 71 -13.68 4.97 8.90
N GLN A 72 -13.85 3.68 8.60
CA GLN A 72 -13.19 2.59 9.33
C GLN A 72 -11.67 2.78 9.32
N GLU A 73 -11.07 2.96 8.13
CA GLU A 73 -9.64 3.19 7.98
C GLU A 73 -9.14 4.34 8.87
N ILE A 74 -9.74 5.54 8.74
CA ILE A 74 -9.30 6.72 9.49
C ILE A 74 -9.52 6.56 10.99
N THR A 75 -10.59 5.90 11.41
CA THR A 75 -10.88 5.68 12.83
C THR A 75 -9.82 4.77 13.46
N HIS A 76 -9.41 3.68 12.78
CA HIS A 76 -8.31 2.83 13.22
C HIS A 76 -6.98 3.58 13.32
N LEU A 77 -6.68 4.46 12.35
CA LEU A 77 -5.45 5.25 12.35
C LEU A 77 -5.38 6.29 13.47
N ARG A 78 -6.51 6.91 13.81
CA ARG A 78 -6.58 7.86 14.94
C ARG A 78 -6.45 7.17 16.28
N PHE A 79 -7.01 5.95 16.40
CA PHE A 79 -6.90 5.18 17.63
C PHE A 79 -5.44 4.80 17.92
N SER A 80 -4.75 4.26 16.93
CA SER A 80 -3.38 3.75 17.09
C SER A 80 -2.33 4.84 17.35
N SER A 81 -2.59 6.09 16.97
CA SER A 81 -1.69 7.23 17.22
C SER A 81 -1.68 7.73 18.67
N GLY A 82 -2.36 7.05 19.60
CA GLY A 82 -2.31 7.36 21.03
C GLY A 82 -3.29 8.42 21.50
N CYS A 83 -4.29 8.77 20.67
CA CYS A 83 -5.44 9.60 21.06
C CYS A 83 -6.56 8.74 21.70
N SER A 84 -6.24 7.57 22.26
CA SER A 84 -7.21 6.60 22.78
C SER A 84 -8.12 7.17 23.87
N GLY A 85 -7.66 8.18 24.62
CA GLY A 85 -8.45 8.87 25.65
C GLY A 85 -9.66 9.67 25.14
N PHE A 86 -9.76 9.91 23.83
CA PHE A 86 -10.90 10.64 23.22
C PHE A 86 -11.98 9.72 22.63
N PHE A 87 -11.81 8.40 22.70
CA PHE A 87 -12.76 7.45 22.11
C PHE A 87 -13.78 6.98 23.14
N SER A 88 -15.05 7.01 22.77
CA SER A 88 -16.11 6.39 23.58
C SER A 88 -15.95 4.87 23.62
N ALA A 89 -16.45 4.23 24.69
CA ALA A 89 -16.49 2.76 24.79
C ALA A 89 -17.24 2.12 23.59
N LEU A 90 -18.24 2.81 23.04
CA LEU A 90 -18.97 2.39 21.85
C LEU A 90 -18.08 2.40 20.59
N SER A 91 -17.26 3.43 20.41
CA SER A 91 -16.30 3.53 19.31
C SER A 91 -15.24 2.42 19.38
N LEU A 92 -14.77 2.08 20.58
CA LEU A 92 -13.86 0.96 20.82
C LEU A 92 -14.47 -0.40 20.47
N LYS A 93 -15.71 -0.65 20.93
CA LYS A 93 -16.45 -1.88 20.63
C LYS A 93 -16.74 -2.00 19.13
N TRP A 94 -17.03 -0.88 18.47
CA TRP A 94 -17.24 -0.84 17.02
C TRP A 94 -15.96 -1.19 16.24
N LEU A 95 -14.82 -0.60 16.62
CA LEU A 95 -13.52 -0.84 15.98
C LEU A 95 -13.09 -2.30 16.08
N THR A 96 -13.16 -2.89 17.29
CA THR A 96 -12.79 -4.28 17.54
C THR A 96 -13.65 -5.28 16.74
N GLY A 97 -14.93 -4.97 16.52
CA GLY A 97 -15.84 -5.84 15.79
C GLY A 97 -15.71 -5.81 14.27
N LYS A 98 -15.20 -4.73 13.66
CA LYS A 98 -15.14 -4.58 12.20
C LYS A 98 -13.85 -5.13 11.58
N LEU A 99 -12.71 -5.00 12.25
CA LEU A 99 -11.41 -5.52 11.81
C LEU A 99 -10.71 -6.26 12.95
N PRO A 100 -11.10 -7.51 13.25
CA PRO A 100 -10.54 -8.26 14.38
C PRO A 100 -9.02 -8.52 14.23
N SER A 101 -8.52 -8.62 12.99
CA SER A 101 -7.10 -8.86 12.70
C SER A 101 -6.18 -7.66 13.01
N CYS A 102 -6.72 -6.46 13.18
CA CYS A 102 -5.99 -5.30 13.68
C CYS A 102 -6.52 -4.98 15.08
N SER A 103 -5.97 -5.65 16.09
CA SER A 103 -6.33 -5.35 17.47
C SER A 103 -6.02 -3.86 17.75
N PRO A 104 -7.03 -3.05 18.13
CA PRO A 104 -6.81 -1.63 18.40
C PRO A 104 -5.82 -1.41 19.55
N LEU A 105 -5.61 -2.43 20.40
CA LEU A 105 -4.65 -2.43 21.50
C LEU A 105 -3.17 -2.35 21.06
N LEU A 106 -2.86 -2.58 19.78
CA LEU A 106 -1.53 -2.33 19.24
C LEU A 106 -1.29 -0.81 19.13
N LYS A 107 -0.60 -0.25 20.13
CA LYS A 107 -0.11 1.13 20.06
C LYS A 107 0.95 1.21 18.98
N CYS A 108 0.89 2.25 18.15
CA CYS A 108 1.97 2.53 17.22
C CYS A 108 3.09 3.29 17.94
N ASP A 109 4.32 3.08 17.49
CA ASP A 109 5.41 3.98 17.87
C ASP A 109 5.06 5.39 17.37
N SER A 110 4.91 6.30 18.33
CA SER A 110 4.47 7.67 18.09
C SER A 110 5.64 8.65 18.03
N TYR A 111 6.88 8.17 18.01
CA TYR A 111 8.10 8.99 17.98
C TYR A 111 8.03 10.05 19.09
N ARG A 112 8.02 9.63 20.36
CA ARG A 112 7.82 10.53 21.51
C ARG A 112 9.11 10.94 22.21
N HIS A 113 10.24 10.31 21.86
CA HIS A 113 11.50 10.52 22.58
C HIS A 113 12.28 11.65 21.95
N HIS A 114 12.65 12.68 22.71
CA HIS A 114 13.32 13.86 22.15
C HIS A 114 14.84 13.71 22.26
N SER A 115 15.56 13.81 21.14
CA SER A 115 17.02 13.60 21.10
C SER A 115 17.81 14.53 22.03
N ASN A 116 17.34 15.77 22.26
CA ASN A 116 18.08 16.77 23.06
C ASN A 116 18.23 16.41 24.54
N HIS A 117 17.43 15.48 25.08
CA HIS A 117 17.57 15.06 26.48
C HIS A 117 18.55 13.91 26.70
N TYR A 118 18.94 13.21 25.63
CA TYR A 118 19.80 12.03 25.74
C TYR A 118 21.29 12.36 25.63
N TRP A 119 21.63 13.51 25.04
CA TRP A 119 23.02 13.91 24.84
C TRP A 119 23.23 15.39 25.14
N PRO A 120 24.38 15.77 25.73
CA PRO A 120 24.71 17.16 25.89
C PRO A 120 24.75 17.88 24.53
N PRO A 121 24.26 19.12 24.43
CA PRO A 121 24.25 19.89 23.17
C PRO A 121 25.63 20.07 22.53
N TRP A 122 26.69 19.99 23.33
CA TRP A 122 28.08 20.12 22.90
C TRP A 122 28.72 18.79 22.47
N ALA A 123 28.03 17.65 22.59
CA ALA A 123 28.57 16.39 22.13
C ALA A 123 28.67 16.37 20.59
N PRO A 124 29.82 15.97 20.00
CA PRO A 124 29.96 15.93 18.55
C PRO A 124 28.91 14.98 17.94
N PRO A 125 28.23 15.35 16.85
CA PRO A 125 27.18 14.52 16.30
C PRO A 125 27.77 13.25 15.68
N LEU A 126 27.09 12.12 15.85
CA LEU A 126 27.43 10.90 15.14
C LEU A 126 26.98 11.05 13.69
N TYR A 127 27.91 11.20 12.75
CA TYR A 127 27.58 11.26 11.33
C TYR A 127 27.96 9.95 10.65
N PRO A 128 26.98 9.21 10.08
CA PRO A 128 27.28 8.07 9.23
C PRO A 128 28.10 8.52 8.02
N THR A 129 29.27 7.91 7.86
CA THR A 129 30.17 8.18 6.72
C THR A 129 29.91 7.19 5.60
N LEU A 130 29.92 7.64 4.34
CA LEU A 130 29.87 6.74 3.20
C LEU A 130 31.27 6.16 2.96
N LEU A 131 31.35 4.83 2.82
CA LEU A 131 32.61 4.16 2.52
C LEU A 131 33.07 4.52 1.09
N SER A 132 34.25 5.12 0.98
CA SER A 132 34.86 5.54 -0.30
C SER A 132 35.79 4.49 -0.92
N GLU A 133 36.38 3.63 -0.10
CA GLU A 133 37.41 2.65 -0.50
C GLU A 133 37.01 1.22 -0.11
N VAL A 134 37.63 0.23 -0.75
CA VAL A 134 37.37 -1.18 -0.44
C VAL A 134 37.82 -1.48 1.00
N CYS A 135 36.93 -2.05 1.80
CA CYS A 135 37.20 -2.36 3.20
C CYS A 135 37.36 -3.88 3.41
N THR A 136 38.50 -4.27 3.98
CA THR A 136 38.82 -5.66 4.33
C THR A 136 37.99 -6.15 5.51
N LEU A 137 37.81 -7.47 5.60
CA LEU A 137 37.11 -8.11 6.72
C LEU A 137 37.75 -7.80 8.07
N LEU A 138 39.07 -7.96 8.21
CA LEU A 138 39.79 -7.72 9.45
C LEU A 138 40.36 -6.29 9.50
N PRO A 139 40.33 -5.61 10.66
CA PRO A 139 40.98 -4.32 10.84
C PRO A 139 42.50 -4.47 10.91
N THR A 140 43.22 -3.43 10.48
CA THR A 140 44.70 -3.40 10.47
C THR A 140 45.31 -3.09 11.84
N LYS A 141 44.53 -2.48 12.75
CA LYS A 141 44.96 -2.11 14.11
C LYS A 141 44.35 -3.04 15.14
N ASP A 142 45.14 -3.41 16.15
CA ASP A 142 44.73 -4.28 17.26
C ASP A 142 43.60 -3.70 18.12
N SER A 143 43.51 -2.37 18.24
CA SER A 143 42.52 -1.67 19.06
C SER A 143 41.24 -1.29 18.32
N VAL A 144 40.88 -2.02 17.26
CA VAL A 144 39.68 -1.76 16.46
C VAL A 144 38.76 -2.98 16.46
N LEU A 145 37.53 -2.77 16.91
CA LEU A 145 36.42 -3.72 16.74
C LEU A 145 35.62 -3.32 15.52
N ARG A 146 35.57 -4.18 14.51
CA ARG A 146 34.78 -3.97 13.31
C ARG A 146 33.56 -4.88 13.32
N ILE A 147 32.38 -4.31 13.06
CA ILE A 147 31.11 -5.04 13.05
C ILE A 147 30.38 -4.78 11.74
N PHE A 148 30.08 -5.84 11.00
CA PHE A 148 29.31 -5.78 9.77
C PHE A 148 27.88 -6.25 10.03
N VAL A 149 26.91 -5.44 9.64
CA VAL A 149 25.49 -5.69 9.86
C VAL A 149 24.77 -5.74 8.52
N ALA A 150 24.16 -6.89 8.23
CA ALA A 150 23.28 -7.07 7.08
C ALA A 150 21.87 -7.44 7.52
N THR A 151 20.89 -6.98 6.75
CA THR A 151 19.48 -7.35 6.93
C THR A 151 18.90 -7.71 5.58
N SER A 152 18.23 -8.86 5.52
CA SER A 152 17.55 -9.33 4.32
C SER A 152 16.09 -9.65 4.65
N ARG A 153 15.23 -9.55 3.63
CA ARG A 153 13.83 -9.93 3.73
C ARG A 153 13.68 -11.36 3.20
N CYS A 154 13.22 -12.27 4.04
CA CYS A 154 12.97 -13.67 3.68
C CYS A 154 11.45 -13.92 3.73
N GLY A 155 10.76 -13.75 2.61
CA GLY A 155 9.29 -13.82 2.56
C GLY A 155 8.63 -12.72 3.40
N ASP A 156 7.90 -13.12 4.45
CA ASP A 156 7.23 -12.21 5.39
C ASP A 156 8.03 -11.94 6.68
N SER A 157 9.16 -12.62 6.88
CA SER A 157 10.09 -12.33 7.98
C SER A 157 11.31 -11.54 7.51
N PHE A 158 12.00 -10.95 8.48
CA PHE A 158 13.29 -10.29 8.26
C PHE A 158 14.36 -11.09 8.98
N ASN A 159 15.48 -11.35 8.31
CA ASN A 159 16.64 -11.97 8.92
C ASN A 159 17.76 -10.93 9.00
N CYS A 160 18.62 -11.07 10.01
CA CYS A 160 19.87 -10.33 10.04
C CYS A 160 21.05 -11.24 10.34
N CYS A 161 22.23 -10.75 9.98
CA CYS A 161 23.51 -11.34 10.32
C CYS A 161 24.45 -10.22 10.76
N ILE A 162 25.15 -10.48 11.85
CA ILE A 162 26.09 -9.57 12.48
C ILE A 162 27.41 -10.32 12.62
N ILE A 163 28.45 -9.78 12.01
CA ILE A 163 29.81 -10.35 12.04
C ILE A 163 30.71 -9.36 12.77
N SER A 164 31.23 -9.76 13.92
CA SER A 164 32.21 -9.00 14.68
C SER A 164 33.61 -9.55 14.47
N THR A 165 34.56 -8.68 14.18
CA THR A 165 35.95 -9.01 13.85
C THR A 165 36.92 -8.12 14.61
N CYS A 166 38.01 -8.69 15.09
CA CYS A 166 39.18 -7.97 15.60
C CYS A 166 40.37 -8.19 14.66
N HIS A 167 41.53 -7.57 14.93
CA HIS A 167 42.72 -7.70 14.09
C HIS A 167 43.14 -9.16 13.83
N LYS A 168 42.96 -10.03 14.83
CA LYS A 168 43.47 -11.42 14.80
C LYS A 168 42.48 -12.42 14.22
N ASN A 169 41.18 -12.23 14.45
CA ASN A 169 40.17 -13.21 14.08
C ASN A 169 38.75 -12.63 13.99
N VAL A 170 37.85 -13.43 13.42
CA VAL A 170 36.41 -13.24 13.56
C VAL A 170 36.01 -13.64 14.98
N MET A 171 35.53 -12.67 15.75
CA MET A 171 35.19 -12.85 17.16
C MET A 171 33.87 -13.61 17.33
N LYS A 172 32.85 -13.19 16.57
CA LYS A 172 31.50 -13.72 16.73
C LYS A 172 30.67 -13.47 15.48
N VAL A 173 29.92 -14.48 15.06
CA VAL A 173 28.89 -14.38 14.02
C VAL A 173 27.55 -14.70 14.66
N THR A 174 26.58 -13.80 14.52
CA THR A 174 25.20 -14.01 14.99
C THR A 174 24.24 -13.78 13.83
N ASN A 175 23.41 -14.78 13.56
CA ASN A 175 22.37 -14.71 12.54
C ASN A 175 21.04 -15.21 13.10
N GLY A 176 19.95 -14.76 12.50
CA GLY A 176 18.61 -15.23 12.84
C GLY A 176 17.48 -14.27 12.46
N PRO A 177 16.24 -14.64 12.79
CA PRO A 177 15.06 -13.86 12.47
C PRO A 177 14.93 -12.66 13.41
N LEU A 178 14.39 -11.57 12.88
CA LEU A 178 14.04 -10.34 13.60
C LEU A 178 12.52 -10.19 13.69
N SER A 179 12.05 -9.89 14.90
CA SER A 179 10.67 -9.49 15.19
C SER A 179 10.41 -8.03 14.76
N ALA A 180 10.49 -7.76 13.46
CA ALA A 180 10.31 -6.42 12.90
C ALA A 180 9.06 -6.33 12.00
N HIS A 181 8.38 -5.18 12.00
CA HIS A 181 7.20 -4.93 11.16
C HIS A 181 7.51 -4.17 9.86
N SER A 182 8.75 -3.73 9.68
CA SER A 182 9.22 -3.07 8.46
C SER A 182 10.71 -3.32 8.26
N LEU A 183 11.16 -3.24 7.01
CA LEU A 183 12.59 -3.33 6.70
C LEU A 183 13.41 -2.22 7.38
N HIS A 184 12.83 -1.02 7.54
CA HIS A 184 13.47 0.08 8.26
C HIS A 184 13.71 -0.27 9.73
N GLN A 185 12.67 -0.78 10.41
CA GLN A 185 12.75 -1.22 11.80
C GLN A 185 13.71 -2.42 11.95
N ALA A 186 13.69 -3.37 11.01
CA ALA A 186 14.61 -4.51 11.01
C ALA A 186 16.08 -4.06 10.94
N ARG A 187 16.39 -3.11 10.05
CA ARG A 187 17.73 -2.49 9.96
C ARG A 187 18.16 -1.86 11.27
N GLN A 188 17.30 -1.07 11.89
CA GLN A 188 17.61 -0.43 13.18
C GLN A 188 17.81 -1.45 14.30
N LEU A 189 16.98 -2.48 14.35
CA LEU A 189 17.10 -3.59 15.32
C LEU A 189 18.40 -4.37 15.16
N SER A 190 18.82 -4.64 13.93
CA SER A 190 20.10 -5.30 13.68
C SER A 190 21.28 -4.46 14.18
N VAL A 191 21.22 -3.14 14.03
CA VAL A 191 22.23 -2.22 14.56
C VAL A 191 22.17 -2.13 16.09
N LEU A 192 20.98 -2.13 16.69
CA LEU A 192 20.82 -2.20 18.15
C LEU A 192 21.54 -3.43 18.71
N HIS A 193 21.34 -4.59 18.09
CA HIS A 193 22.02 -5.82 18.52
C HIS A 193 23.53 -5.74 18.34
N ALA A 194 24.01 -5.12 17.25
CA ALA A 194 25.44 -4.87 17.06
C ALA A 194 26.03 -3.94 18.13
N LEU A 195 25.30 -2.89 18.53
CA LEU A 195 25.70 -1.97 19.59
C LEU A 195 25.74 -2.66 20.97
N ILE A 196 24.75 -3.50 21.28
CA ILE A 196 24.76 -4.31 22.51
C ILE A 196 25.92 -5.32 22.49
N GLN A 197 26.16 -5.96 21.35
CA GLN A 197 27.28 -6.88 21.21
C GLN A 197 28.64 -6.18 21.37
N ALA A 198 28.77 -4.95 20.86
CA ALA A 198 29.96 -4.12 21.06
C ALA A 198 30.16 -3.77 22.54
N SER A 199 29.12 -3.38 23.27
CA SER A 199 29.25 -2.97 24.69
C SER A 199 29.81 -4.07 25.60
N HIS A 200 29.59 -5.34 25.24
CA HIS A 200 30.12 -6.49 25.98
C HIS A 200 31.57 -6.84 25.67
N VAL A 201 32.08 -6.43 24.51
CA VAL A 201 33.40 -6.84 23.99
C VAL A 201 34.41 -5.70 24.03
N VAL A 202 33.94 -4.46 24.00
CA VAL A 202 34.80 -3.26 23.90
C VAL A 202 35.54 -3.02 25.21
N GLU A 203 36.87 -3.09 25.13
CA GLU A 203 37.75 -2.62 26.18
C GLU A 203 37.93 -1.09 26.11
N ARG A 204 38.40 -0.47 27.21
CA ARG A 204 38.63 0.99 27.26
C ARG A 204 39.60 1.42 26.15
N GLY A 205 39.16 2.36 25.31
CA GLY A 205 40.00 2.95 24.26
C GLY A 205 39.95 2.25 22.90
N TRP A 206 39.21 1.14 22.75
CA TRP A 206 39.02 0.53 21.44
C TRP A 206 38.09 1.37 20.55
N GLN A 207 38.42 1.45 19.26
CA GLN A 207 37.60 2.07 18.24
C GLN A 207 36.57 1.07 17.71
N VAL A 208 35.30 1.43 17.69
CA VAL A 208 34.20 0.58 17.21
C VAL A 208 33.72 1.07 15.86
N GLU A 209 33.88 0.28 14.81
CA GLU A 209 33.41 0.60 13.46
C GLU A 209 32.21 -0.28 13.10
N ILE A 210 31.01 0.30 12.95
CA ILE A 210 29.80 -0.43 12.54
C ILE A 210 29.47 -0.11 11.08
N PHE A 211 29.44 -1.15 10.27
CA PHE A 211 29.15 -1.11 8.85
C PHE A 211 27.73 -1.60 8.58
N ALA A 212 26.94 -0.80 7.85
CA ALA A 212 25.60 -1.18 7.42
C ALA A 212 25.35 -0.82 5.94
N GLN A 213 24.40 -1.50 5.33
CA GLN A 213 24.09 -1.38 3.89
C GLN A 213 23.40 -0.08 3.50
N HIS A 214 22.75 0.57 4.46
CA HIS A 214 21.87 1.69 4.18
C HIS A 214 21.86 2.69 5.33
N ILE A 215 21.79 3.97 4.98
CA ILE A 215 21.82 5.09 5.94
C ILE A 215 20.67 5.06 6.96
N SER A 216 19.53 4.47 6.60
CA SER A 216 18.38 4.30 7.51
C SER A 216 18.71 3.46 8.75
N SER A 217 19.73 2.60 8.68
CA SER A 217 20.17 1.78 9.83
C SER A 217 20.71 2.66 10.97
N PHE A 218 21.16 3.87 10.64
CA PHE A 218 21.74 4.84 11.56
C PHE A 218 20.82 6.05 11.81
N ALA A 219 19.51 5.94 11.57
CA ALA A 219 18.61 7.07 11.71
C ALA A 219 18.56 7.65 13.15
N PHE A 220 18.95 6.88 14.16
CA PHE A 220 19.10 7.33 15.56
C PHE A 220 20.20 8.39 15.75
N ALA A 221 21.15 8.49 14.81
CA ALA A 221 22.27 9.42 14.87
C ALA A 221 21.90 10.87 14.48
N ARG A 222 20.63 11.10 14.10
CA ARG A 222 20.14 12.42 13.67
C ARG A 222 19.93 13.37 14.86
N TYR A 223 20.45 14.60 14.74
CA TYR A 223 20.25 15.64 15.73
C TYR A 223 18.87 16.30 15.60
N GLY A 224 18.23 16.64 16.74
CA GLY A 224 17.01 17.46 16.81
C GLY A 224 15.70 16.79 16.37
N ALA A 225 15.65 15.46 16.29
CA ALA A 225 14.46 14.73 15.85
C ALA A 225 13.78 13.98 17.00
N HIS A 226 12.48 13.73 16.84
CA HIS A 226 11.79 12.73 17.63
C HIS A 226 12.26 11.33 17.23
N LEU A 227 12.67 10.55 18.22
CA LEU A 227 13.18 9.18 18.09
C LEU A 227 12.03 8.19 18.31
N SER A 228 12.03 7.15 17.49
CA SER A 228 11.33 5.89 17.73
C SER A 228 11.92 5.19 18.96
N GLU A 229 11.19 4.22 19.50
CA GLU A 229 11.63 3.39 20.62
C GLU A 229 12.94 2.67 20.30
N VAL A 230 13.09 2.15 19.08
CA VAL A 230 14.33 1.49 18.62
C VAL A 230 15.49 2.48 18.56
N GLU A 231 15.26 3.67 18.03
CA GLU A 231 16.30 4.70 17.92
C GLU A 231 16.76 5.18 19.31
N ARG A 232 15.83 5.29 20.27
CA ARG A 232 16.18 5.54 21.68
C ARG A 232 17.07 4.44 22.25
N LEU A 233 16.70 3.17 22.05
CA LEU A 233 17.50 2.04 22.52
C LEU A 233 18.90 2.01 21.88
N CYS A 234 19.02 2.36 20.60
CA CYS A 234 20.32 2.49 19.93
C CYS A 234 21.17 3.60 20.55
N VAL A 235 20.55 4.75 20.87
CA VAL A 235 21.21 5.87 21.56
C VAL A 235 21.72 5.42 22.93
N ASP A 236 20.88 4.75 23.72
CA ASP A 236 21.25 4.27 25.06
C ASP A 236 22.39 3.24 24.98
N ALA A 237 22.35 2.32 24.01
CA ALA A 237 23.38 1.29 23.80
C ALA A 237 24.72 1.85 23.30
N ALA A 238 24.70 2.96 22.55
CA ALA A 238 25.90 3.62 22.03
C ALA A 238 26.60 4.54 23.04
N SER A 239 25.91 4.95 24.11
CA SER A 239 26.41 5.89 25.11
C SER A 239 27.79 5.54 25.71
N PRO A 240 28.09 4.28 26.09
CA PRO A 240 29.33 3.95 26.81
C PRO A 240 30.64 4.13 26.02
N TYR A 241 30.59 4.08 24.68
CA TYR A 241 31.78 4.13 23.82
C TYR A 241 31.61 5.09 22.63
N ARG A 242 30.71 6.08 22.77
CA ARG A 242 30.31 7.01 21.71
C ARG A 242 31.51 7.73 21.07
N GLU A 243 32.47 8.19 21.87
CA GLU A 243 33.64 8.94 21.39
C GLU A 243 34.50 8.13 20.40
N ASN A 244 34.45 6.80 20.53
CA ASN A 244 35.21 5.87 19.71
C ASN A 244 34.33 5.16 18.66
N LEU A 245 33.05 5.54 18.54
CA LEU A 245 32.09 4.91 17.64
C LEU A 245 32.11 5.58 16.26
N ARG A 246 32.42 4.80 15.23
CA ARG A 246 32.35 5.19 13.83
C ARG A 246 31.23 4.42 13.12
N LEU A 247 30.30 5.14 12.52
CA LEU A 247 29.20 4.58 11.73
C LEU A 247 29.54 4.71 10.24
N VAL A 248 29.46 3.59 9.51
CA VAL A 248 29.84 3.53 8.09
C VAL A 248 28.71 2.90 7.27
N VAL A 249 28.30 3.62 6.23
CA VAL A 249 27.37 3.13 5.20
C VAL A 249 28.21 2.61 4.03
N CYS A 250 27.98 1.37 3.62
CA CYS A 250 28.72 0.75 2.52
C CYS A 250 27.80 -0.08 1.64
N GLN A 251 28.13 -0.16 0.35
CA GLN A 251 27.46 -1.05 -0.58
C GLN A 251 28.14 -2.44 -0.53
N PRO A 252 27.41 -3.53 -0.83
CA PRO A 252 27.95 -4.89 -0.79
C PRO A 252 29.27 -5.11 -1.55
N PRO A 253 29.50 -4.58 -2.77
CA PRO A 253 30.77 -4.80 -3.48
C PRO A 253 31.98 -4.16 -2.79
N SER A 254 31.77 -3.17 -1.91
CA SER A 254 32.83 -2.37 -1.30
C SER A 254 33.37 -2.94 0.01
N ALA A 255 32.70 -3.95 0.60
CA ALA A 255 33.11 -4.53 1.88
C ALA A 255 32.83 -6.04 1.92
N GLU A 256 33.89 -6.84 2.01
CA GLU A 256 33.81 -8.31 2.09
C GLU A 256 32.92 -8.77 3.25
N GLY A 257 33.03 -8.11 4.41
CA GLY A 257 32.23 -8.41 5.59
C GLY A 257 30.72 -8.21 5.40
N ILE A 258 30.30 -7.27 4.54
CA ILE A 258 28.87 -7.09 4.22
C ILE A 258 28.36 -8.18 3.28
N GLN A 259 29.19 -8.65 2.36
CA GLN A 259 28.83 -9.79 1.49
C GLN A 259 28.65 -11.07 2.31
N LEU A 260 29.59 -11.32 3.23
CA LEU A 260 29.49 -12.45 4.16
C LEU A 260 28.26 -12.33 5.07
N ALA A 261 27.99 -11.13 5.59
CA ALA A 261 26.81 -10.90 6.41
C ALA A 261 25.51 -11.10 5.60
N LEU A 262 25.46 -10.69 4.32
CA LEU A 262 24.34 -10.97 3.43
C LEU A 262 24.11 -12.47 3.23
N ALA A 263 25.16 -13.22 2.89
CA ALA A 263 25.07 -14.66 2.76
C ALA A 263 24.62 -15.32 4.07
N GLY A 264 25.07 -14.81 5.21
CA GLY A 264 24.66 -15.28 6.54
C GLY A 264 23.19 -14.99 6.89
N CYS A 265 22.52 -14.06 6.21
CA CYS A 265 21.08 -13.81 6.43
C CYS A 265 20.19 -14.92 5.85
N ASP A 266 20.69 -15.65 4.85
CA ASP A 266 19.99 -16.78 4.23
C ASP A 266 20.16 -18.07 5.03
N ILE A 267 21.12 -18.09 5.96
CA ILE A 267 21.37 -19.22 6.86
C ILE A 267 20.44 -19.10 8.08
N PRO A 268 19.69 -20.15 8.44
CA PRO A 268 18.86 -20.14 9.65
C PRO A 268 19.73 -20.07 10.90
N GLY A 269 19.38 -19.17 11.83
CA GLY A 269 20.06 -19.00 13.11
C GLY A 269 19.09 -18.56 14.21
N SER A 270 19.47 -18.77 15.47
CA SER A 270 18.62 -18.51 16.65
C SER A 270 19.17 -17.42 17.59
N GLY A 271 20.25 -16.72 17.18
CA GLY A 271 21.09 -15.91 18.07
C GLY A 271 20.53 -14.54 18.50
N LEU A 272 19.29 -14.19 18.15
CA LEU A 272 18.74 -12.81 18.27
C LEU A 272 17.47 -12.70 19.14
N ASN A 273 17.10 -13.77 19.85
CA ASN A 273 15.82 -13.88 20.57
C ASN A 273 15.67 -12.98 21.83
N VAL A 274 16.65 -12.12 22.15
CA VAL A 274 16.69 -11.35 23.41
C VAL A 274 16.13 -9.93 23.26
N LEU A 275 15.75 -9.51 22.05
CA LEU A 275 15.30 -8.15 21.80
C LEU A 275 13.87 -7.89 22.31
N PRO A 276 13.58 -6.66 22.80
CA PRO A 276 12.23 -6.30 23.22
C PRO A 276 11.25 -6.35 22.04
N GLN A 277 10.01 -6.78 22.31
CA GLN A 277 8.92 -6.63 21.34
C GLN A 277 8.61 -5.14 21.18
N LEU A 278 8.90 -4.60 20.00
CA LEU A 278 8.70 -3.19 19.70
C LEU A 278 7.32 -2.93 19.13
N LEU A 279 6.85 -1.70 19.32
CA LEU A 279 5.61 -1.24 18.72
C LEU A 279 5.68 -1.23 17.18
N ILE A 280 4.51 -1.38 16.54
CA ILE A 280 4.39 -1.30 15.08
C ILE A 280 4.65 0.14 14.65
N SER A 281 5.41 0.33 13.56
CA SER A 281 5.62 1.65 12.98
C SER A 281 4.30 2.22 12.43
N LYS A 282 4.13 3.54 12.50
CA LYS A 282 2.93 4.22 11.98
C LYS A 282 2.68 3.93 10.49
N THR A 283 3.74 3.76 9.69
CA THR A 283 3.66 3.45 8.26
C THR A 283 3.23 2.01 8.00
N SER A 284 3.80 1.02 8.71
CA SER A 284 3.39 -0.38 8.61
C SER A 284 1.95 -0.58 9.08
N TYR A 285 1.55 0.10 10.17
CA TYR A 285 0.17 0.06 10.63
C TYR A 285 -0.79 0.65 9.60
N ARG A 286 -0.46 1.82 9.02
CA ARG A 286 -1.23 2.41 7.91
C ARG A 286 -1.39 1.46 6.75
N HIS A 287 -0.29 0.86 6.29
CA HIS A 287 -0.32 -0.09 5.19
C HIS A 287 -1.23 -1.30 5.48
N SER A 288 -1.13 -1.85 6.70
CA SER A 288 -1.91 -3.00 7.14
C SER A 288 -3.41 -2.69 7.17
N ILE A 289 -3.80 -1.54 7.74
CA ILE A 289 -5.21 -1.11 7.76
C ILE A 289 -5.72 -0.87 6.33
N SER A 290 -4.96 -0.15 5.50
CA SER A 290 -5.36 0.08 4.11
C SER A 290 -5.51 -1.22 3.33
N LYS A 291 -4.69 -2.25 3.62
CA LYS A 291 -4.82 -3.58 3.01
C LYS A 291 -6.14 -4.24 3.45
N LEU A 292 -6.40 -4.33 4.75
CA LEU A 292 -7.64 -4.91 5.27
C LEU A 292 -8.90 -4.24 4.72
N VAL A 293 -8.88 -2.91 4.63
CA VAL A 293 -10.00 -2.13 4.10
C VAL A 293 -10.22 -2.40 2.61
N ARG A 294 -9.13 -2.57 1.84
CA ARG A 294 -9.23 -3.00 0.43
C ARG A 294 -9.76 -4.44 0.31
N ASP A 295 -9.32 -5.35 1.16
CA ASP A 295 -9.77 -6.73 1.16
C ASP A 295 -11.27 -6.82 1.50
N ALA A 296 -11.74 -6.02 2.45
CA ALA A 296 -13.16 -5.87 2.75
C ALA A 296 -13.94 -5.32 1.55
N TRP A 297 -13.43 -4.29 0.86
CA TRP A 297 -14.06 -3.77 -0.36
C TRP A 297 -14.09 -4.83 -1.47
N GLN A 298 -13.02 -5.61 -1.63
CA GLN A 298 -12.97 -6.70 -2.60
C GLN A 298 -14.00 -7.78 -2.29
N ALA A 299 -14.17 -8.16 -1.02
CA ALA A 299 -15.19 -9.12 -0.61
C ALA A 299 -16.61 -8.61 -0.91
N GLU A 300 -16.90 -7.34 -0.62
CA GLU A 300 -18.18 -6.71 -0.99
C GLU A 300 -18.41 -6.72 -2.51
N TRP A 301 -17.36 -6.46 -3.30
CA TRP A 301 -17.46 -6.44 -4.76
C TRP A 301 -17.76 -7.83 -5.35
N GLN A 302 -17.17 -8.87 -4.78
CA GLN A 302 -17.42 -10.25 -5.20
C GLN A 302 -18.81 -10.73 -4.79
N ALA A 303 -19.26 -10.36 -3.60
CA ALA A 303 -20.59 -10.73 -3.10
C ALA A 303 -21.74 -9.97 -3.79
N CYS A 304 -21.47 -8.81 -4.40
CA CYS A 304 -22.51 -8.01 -5.03
C CYS A 304 -23.10 -8.73 -6.26
N TYR A 305 -24.43 -8.90 -6.27
CA TYR A 305 -25.16 -9.38 -7.44
C TYR A 305 -25.27 -8.31 -8.53
N ASN A 306 -25.32 -7.04 -8.13
CA ASN A 306 -25.53 -5.92 -9.04
C ASN A 306 -24.21 -5.45 -9.67
N GLY A 307 -24.18 -5.30 -11.00
CA GLY A 307 -22.99 -4.86 -11.73
C GLY A 307 -22.12 -6.01 -12.26
N GLN A 308 -22.74 -7.17 -12.51
CA GLN A 308 -22.08 -8.35 -13.10
C GLN A 308 -21.23 -8.01 -14.32
N LEU A 309 -21.75 -7.25 -15.29
CA LEU A 309 -20.97 -6.86 -16.47
C LEU A 309 -19.78 -5.98 -16.10
N THR A 310 -19.94 -5.04 -15.16
CA THR A 310 -18.82 -4.24 -14.66
C THR A 310 -17.75 -5.11 -14.02
N ARG A 311 -18.12 -6.22 -13.37
CA ARG A 311 -17.18 -7.20 -12.81
C ARG A 311 -16.44 -8.00 -13.87
N GLU A 312 -17.05 -8.24 -15.02
CA GLU A 312 -16.34 -8.86 -16.15
C GLU A 312 -15.23 -7.95 -16.71
N PHE A 313 -15.43 -6.62 -16.68
CA PHE A 313 -14.38 -5.65 -17.00
C PHE A 313 -13.38 -5.43 -15.84
N PHE A 314 -13.85 -5.46 -14.59
CA PHE A 314 -13.07 -5.15 -13.40
C PHE A 314 -13.27 -6.25 -12.33
N PRO A 315 -12.60 -7.41 -12.46
CA PRO A 315 -12.79 -8.51 -11.52
C PRO A 315 -12.28 -8.19 -10.12
N THR A 316 -11.29 -7.29 -9.97
CA THR A 316 -10.83 -6.81 -8.66
C THR A 316 -10.95 -5.30 -8.52
N VAL A 317 -11.11 -4.82 -7.29
CA VAL A 317 -11.13 -3.38 -6.95
C VAL A 317 -9.83 -2.69 -7.36
N GLN A 318 -8.72 -3.43 -7.44
CA GLN A 318 -7.42 -2.90 -7.86
C GLN A 318 -7.36 -2.67 -9.37
N PHE A 319 -8.05 -3.47 -10.20
CA PHE A 319 -8.14 -3.24 -11.65
C PHE A 319 -8.77 -1.88 -11.98
N ALA A 320 -9.67 -1.38 -11.14
CA ALA A 320 -10.28 -0.06 -11.31
C ALA A 320 -9.26 1.09 -11.24
N THR A 321 -8.07 0.88 -10.68
CA THR A 321 -7.02 1.91 -10.61
C THR A 321 -6.48 2.32 -11.98
N VAL A 322 -6.62 1.45 -12.98
CA VAL A 322 -6.21 1.72 -14.37
C VAL A 322 -7.10 2.76 -15.04
N LEU A 323 -8.31 2.98 -14.52
CA LEU A 323 -9.22 4.00 -15.03
C LEU A 323 -8.77 5.40 -14.62
N HIS A 324 -8.20 6.13 -15.57
CA HIS A 324 -8.01 7.57 -15.39
C HIS A 324 -9.37 8.30 -15.51
N PRO A 325 -9.72 9.19 -14.57
CA PRO A 325 -11.00 9.93 -14.60
C PRO A 325 -11.24 10.76 -15.88
N ASN A 326 -10.18 11.08 -16.63
CA ASN A 326 -10.27 11.84 -17.88
C ASN A 326 -10.59 10.96 -19.11
N GLN A 327 -10.67 9.64 -18.94
CA GLN A 327 -10.97 8.67 -20.01
C GLN A 327 -12.40 8.13 -19.94
N LEU A 328 -13.10 8.33 -18.81
CA LEU A 328 -14.50 7.97 -18.67
C LEU A 328 -15.39 9.07 -19.26
N CYS A 329 -16.19 8.70 -20.25
CA CYS A 329 -17.28 9.52 -20.75
C CYS A 329 -18.58 8.71 -20.70
N ARG A 330 -19.72 9.39 -20.77
CA ARG A 330 -21.05 8.77 -20.66
C ARG A 330 -21.22 7.53 -21.56
N GLN A 331 -20.73 7.57 -22.79
CA GLN A 331 -20.84 6.45 -23.73
C GLN A 331 -20.02 5.22 -23.29
N VAL A 332 -18.81 5.46 -22.76
CA VAL A 332 -17.95 4.38 -22.24
C VAL A 332 -18.58 3.78 -20.99
N THR A 333 -19.04 4.62 -20.07
CA THR A 333 -19.72 4.19 -18.84
C THR A 333 -20.98 3.38 -19.11
N GLN A 334 -21.73 3.69 -20.17
CA GLN A 334 -22.89 2.89 -20.58
C GLN A 334 -22.51 1.44 -20.90
N ILE A 335 -21.39 1.23 -21.61
CA ILE A 335 -20.89 -0.10 -21.94
C ILE A 335 -20.38 -0.81 -20.68
N LEU A 336 -19.51 -0.15 -19.89
CA LEU A 336 -18.89 -0.79 -18.72
C LEU A 336 -19.92 -1.16 -17.63
N SER A 337 -20.99 -0.37 -17.49
CA SER A 337 -22.06 -0.65 -16.53
C SER A 337 -23.10 -1.64 -17.05
N GLY A 338 -23.22 -1.78 -18.37
CA GLY A 338 -24.33 -2.47 -19.02
C GLY A 338 -25.63 -1.68 -19.00
N HIS A 339 -25.63 -0.47 -18.42
CA HIS A 339 -26.75 0.45 -18.46
C HIS A 339 -26.58 1.38 -19.66
N SER A 340 -27.10 0.94 -20.81
CA SER A 340 -26.79 1.54 -22.11
C SER A 340 -28.02 1.83 -22.96
N LEU A 341 -27.84 2.56 -24.05
CA LEU A 341 -28.86 2.76 -25.08
C LEU A 341 -28.96 1.59 -26.07
N LEU A 342 -28.44 0.41 -25.75
CA LEU A 342 -28.64 -0.80 -26.56
C LEU A 342 -30.00 -1.44 -26.25
N LYS A 343 -30.65 -2.06 -27.24
CA LYS A 343 -32.03 -2.56 -27.10
C LYS A 343 -32.20 -3.66 -26.08
N GLU A 344 -31.19 -4.48 -25.78
CA GLU A 344 -31.26 -5.44 -24.68
C GLU A 344 -31.56 -4.75 -23.34
N HIS A 345 -30.83 -3.68 -23.03
CA HIS A 345 -31.04 -2.90 -21.82
C HIS A 345 -32.37 -2.15 -21.86
N GLN A 346 -32.68 -1.50 -22.98
CA GLN A 346 -33.91 -0.73 -23.13
C GLN A 346 -35.17 -1.60 -22.99
N PHE A 347 -35.16 -2.81 -23.57
CA PHE A 347 -36.25 -3.78 -23.44
C PHE A 347 -36.44 -4.22 -21.99
N ARG A 348 -35.34 -4.55 -21.28
CA ARG A 348 -35.40 -4.92 -19.86
C ARG A 348 -36.00 -3.84 -18.95
N PHE A 349 -35.86 -2.56 -19.33
CA PHE A 349 -36.42 -1.41 -18.61
C PHE A 349 -37.71 -0.87 -19.24
N ASN A 350 -38.34 -1.62 -20.16
CA ASN A 350 -39.61 -1.26 -20.82
C ASN A 350 -39.60 0.05 -21.61
N PHE A 351 -38.43 0.48 -22.13
CA PHE A 351 -38.33 1.64 -23.03
C PHE A 351 -38.58 1.27 -24.51
N THR A 352 -38.46 -0.02 -24.85
CA THR A 352 -38.65 -0.56 -26.19
C THR A 352 -39.39 -1.89 -26.12
N THR A 353 -40.12 -2.26 -27.17
CA THR A 353 -40.92 -3.51 -27.22
C THR A 353 -40.14 -4.75 -27.65
N SER A 354 -38.88 -4.61 -28.09
CA SER A 354 -38.05 -5.72 -28.57
C SER A 354 -36.57 -5.48 -28.26
N SER A 355 -35.85 -6.55 -27.90
CA SER A 355 -34.40 -6.55 -27.70
C SER A 355 -33.60 -6.71 -29.01
N LYS A 356 -34.25 -7.01 -30.14
CA LYS A 356 -33.59 -7.37 -31.41
C LYS A 356 -32.79 -6.22 -32.01
N CYS A 357 -31.58 -6.52 -32.47
CA CYS A 357 -30.75 -5.53 -33.16
C CYS A 357 -31.28 -5.28 -34.58
N ASP A 358 -31.05 -4.07 -35.11
CA ASP A 358 -31.42 -3.71 -36.50
C ASP A 358 -30.67 -4.53 -37.55
N CYS A 359 -29.55 -5.17 -37.18
CA CYS A 359 -28.83 -6.09 -38.03
C CYS A 359 -29.51 -7.47 -38.18
N GLY A 360 -30.62 -7.71 -37.46
CA GLY A 360 -31.33 -9.00 -37.43
C GLY A 360 -30.94 -9.93 -36.27
N ALA A 361 -29.96 -9.58 -35.43
CA ALA A 361 -29.59 -10.39 -34.28
C ALA A 361 -30.69 -10.43 -33.21
N VAL A 362 -30.79 -11.56 -32.50
CA VAL A 362 -31.82 -11.84 -31.48
C VAL A 362 -31.80 -10.81 -30.34
N SER A 363 -30.62 -10.32 -29.97
CA SER A 363 -30.46 -9.32 -28.92
C SER A 363 -29.32 -8.35 -29.25
N GLU A 364 -29.58 -7.05 -29.16
CA GLU A 364 -28.56 -6.01 -29.21
C GLU A 364 -27.87 -5.88 -27.84
N SER A 365 -27.03 -6.87 -27.51
CA SER A 365 -26.26 -6.90 -26.26
C SER A 365 -24.97 -6.11 -26.35
N VAL A 366 -24.34 -5.84 -25.19
CA VAL A 366 -22.99 -5.25 -25.15
C VAL A 366 -21.99 -6.14 -25.90
N SER A 367 -22.03 -7.46 -25.69
CA SER A 367 -21.15 -8.40 -26.39
C SER A 367 -21.38 -8.36 -27.92
N HIS A 368 -22.64 -8.37 -28.36
CA HIS A 368 -22.97 -8.24 -29.78
C HIS A 368 -22.45 -6.90 -30.36
N PHE A 369 -22.71 -5.80 -29.66
CA PHE A 369 -22.24 -4.48 -30.06
C PHE A 369 -20.71 -4.40 -30.14
N LEU A 370 -19.98 -4.99 -29.19
CA LEU A 370 -18.51 -4.95 -29.13
C LEU A 370 -17.82 -5.92 -30.09
N PHE A 371 -18.35 -7.13 -30.32
CA PHE A 371 -17.65 -8.16 -31.10
C PHE A 371 -18.32 -8.65 -32.39
N GLN A 372 -19.64 -8.54 -32.56
CA GLN A 372 -20.36 -9.26 -33.61
C GLN A 372 -21.18 -8.39 -34.59
N CYS A 373 -21.64 -7.21 -34.20
CA CYS A 373 -22.62 -6.45 -34.99
C CYS A 373 -22.07 -5.99 -36.36
N PRO A 374 -22.63 -6.43 -37.48
CA PRO A 374 -22.10 -6.10 -38.81
C PRO A 374 -22.27 -4.62 -39.16
N LEU A 375 -23.25 -3.92 -38.56
CA LEU A 375 -23.49 -2.48 -38.76
C LEU A 375 -22.33 -1.59 -38.31
N PHE A 376 -21.45 -2.11 -37.44
CA PHE A 376 -20.32 -1.36 -36.91
C PHE A 376 -18.96 -2.01 -37.25
N SER A 377 -18.91 -2.85 -38.29
CA SER A 377 -17.68 -3.57 -38.69
C SER A 377 -16.52 -2.61 -38.98
N THR A 378 -16.75 -1.58 -39.80
CA THR A 378 -15.75 -0.59 -40.18
C THR A 378 -15.18 0.17 -38.99
N GLN A 379 -16.04 0.66 -38.09
CA GLN A 379 -15.61 1.42 -36.90
C GLN A 379 -14.87 0.55 -35.88
N ARG A 380 -15.20 -0.74 -35.83
CA ARG A 380 -14.67 -1.70 -34.86
C ARG A 380 -13.35 -2.33 -35.30
N LEU A 381 -13.00 -2.27 -36.58
CA LEU A 381 -11.82 -2.93 -37.15
C LEU A 381 -10.55 -2.64 -36.32
N ALA A 382 -10.23 -1.37 -36.07
CA ALA A 382 -9.06 -0.98 -35.28
C ALA A 382 -9.09 -1.53 -33.83
N PHE A 383 -10.29 -1.62 -33.22
CA PHE A 383 -10.47 -2.23 -31.90
C PHE A 383 -10.24 -3.75 -31.96
N LEU A 384 -10.78 -4.45 -32.95
CA LEU A 384 -10.55 -5.89 -33.12
C LEU A 384 -9.09 -6.21 -33.39
N THR A 385 -8.41 -5.45 -34.27
CA THR A 385 -6.98 -5.60 -34.54
C THR A 385 -6.14 -5.43 -33.28
N SER A 386 -6.49 -4.44 -32.43
CA SER A 386 -5.81 -4.25 -31.14
C SER A 386 -6.07 -5.39 -30.15
N CYS A 387 -7.22 -6.06 -30.28
CA CYS A 387 -7.61 -7.21 -29.46
C CYS A 387 -7.03 -8.54 -29.96
N SER A 388 -6.46 -8.63 -31.16
CA SER A 388 -5.84 -9.88 -31.63
C SER A 388 -4.53 -10.15 -30.87
N SER A 389 -4.38 -11.30 -30.18
CA SER A 389 -3.07 -11.89 -29.84
C SER A 389 -2.92 -13.26 -30.47
N GLU A 390 -1.68 -13.75 -30.46
CA GLU A 390 -1.27 -15.11 -30.79
C GLU A 390 -1.87 -16.18 -29.84
N ASP A 391 -2.44 -15.80 -28.68
CA ASP A 391 -2.91 -16.73 -27.63
C ASP A 391 -4.22 -17.50 -27.95
N GLY A 392 -4.74 -17.41 -29.18
CA GLY A 392 -5.84 -18.25 -29.70
C GLY A 392 -7.24 -18.05 -29.11
N HIS A 393 -7.42 -17.28 -28.03
CA HIS A 393 -8.71 -17.06 -27.39
C HIS A 393 -9.44 -15.83 -27.97
N TRP A 394 -10.47 -16.08 -28.78
CA TRP A 394 -11.32 -15.05 -29.37
C TRP A 394 -12.81 -15.26 -29.06
N PRO A 395 -13.55 -14.22 -28.63
CA PRO A 395 -13.08 -12.89 -28.22
C PRO A 395 -12.33 -12.95 -26.88
N ARG A 396 -11.43 -11.99 -26.66
CA ARG A 396 -10.71 -11.89 -25.38
C ARG A 396 -11.66 -11.65 -24.19
N PRO A 397 -11.29 -12.09 -22.97
CA PRO A 397 -12.01 -11.72 -21.76
C PRO A 397 -12.14 -10.19 -21.62
N LEU A 398 -13.31 -9.70 -21.21
CA LEU A 398 -13.56 -8.26 -21.09
C LEU A 398 -12.57 -7.53 -20.16
N ALA A 399 -12.02 -8.24 -19.17
CA ALA A 399 -11.00 -7.72 -18.26
C ALA A 399 -9.71 -7.29 -18.96
N SER A 400 -9.39 -7.82 -20.14
CA SER A 400 -8.19 -7.41 -20.89
C SER A 400 -8.35 -6.01 -21.50
N ILE A 401 -9.58 -5.56 -21.76
CA ILE A 401 -9.84 -4.26 -22.40
C ILE A 401 -9.28 -3.09 -21.58
N PRO A 402 -9.60 -2.94 -20.28
CA PRO A 402 -9.02 -1.89 -19.46
C PRO A 402 -7.56 -2.18 -19.05
N ALA A 403 -7.11 -3.43 -19.07
CA ALA A 403 -5.76 -3.79 -18.63
C ALA A 403 -4.66 -3.28 -19.58
N TYR A 404 -4.92 -3.22 -20.88
CA TYR A 404 -3.94 -2.82 -21.90
C TYR A 404 -4.25 -1.42 -22.46
N PRO A 405 -3.35 -0.42 -22.30
CA PRO A 405 -3.61 0.96 -22.71
C PRO A 405 -3.90 1.17 -24.21
N ASN A 406 -3.30 0.36 -25.09
CA ASN A 406 -3.55 0.37 -26.53
C ASN A 406 -4.98 -0.11 -26.85
N ILE A 407 -5.40 -1.24 -26.24
CA ILE A 407 -6.76 -1.79 -26.41
C ILE A 407 -7.79 -0.79 -25.87
N TRP A 408 -7.53 -0.21 -24.69
CA TRP A 408 -8.39 0.79 -24.08
C TRP A 408 -8.62 2.02 -24.96
N LYS A 409 -7.56 2.54 -25.58
CA LYS A 409 -7.65 3.67 -26.53
C LYS A 409 -8.49 3.30 -27.75
N ALA A 410 -8.26 2.13 -28.35
CA ALA A 410 -9.02 1.66 -29.50
C ALA A 410 -10.50 1.43 -29.16
N PHE A 411 -10.78 0.89 -27.97
CA PHE A 411 -12.13 0.71 -27.42
C PHE A 411 -12.88 2.04 -27.29
N ILE A 412 -12.26 3.07 -26.70
CA ILE A 412 -12.87 4.41 -26.59
C ILE A 412 -13.11 5.01 -27.98
N ALA A 413 -12.16 4.88 -28.89
CA ALA A 413 -12.28 5.39 -30.26
C ALA A 413 -13.45 4.74 -30.99
N PHE A 414 -13.59 3.41 -30.90
CA PHE A 414 -14.72 2.66 -31.46
C PHE A 414 -16.07 3.12 -30.90
N ILE A 415 -16.20 3.22 -29.58
CA ILE A 415 -17.44 3.68 -28.94
C ILE A 415 -17.82 5.08 -29.44
N ARG A 416 -16.86 5.99 -29.59
CA ARG A 416 -17.11 7.36 -30.05
C ARG A 416 -17.49 7.44 -31.52
N SER A 417 -16.84 6.65 -32.38
CA SER A 417 -17.07 6.64 -33.82
C SER A 417 -18.37 5.93 -34.21
N SER A 418 -18.82 4.95 -33.42
CA SER A 418 -20.08 4.23 -33.65
C SER A 418 -21.32 5.12 -33.60
N LYS A 419 -21.27 6.24 -32.84
CA LYS A 419 -22.40 7.15 -32.54
C LYS A 419 -23.66 6.50 -31.92
N ARG A 420 -23.74 5.17 -31.81
CA ARG A 420 -24.91 4.39 -31.35
C ARG A 420 -25.37 4.73 -29.93
N LEU A 421 -24.45 5.12 -29.06
CA LEU A 421 -24.70 5.41 -27.64
C LEU A 421 -24.87 6.91 -27.33
N ARG A 422 -25.01 7.75 -28.37
CA ARG A 422 -25.34 9.17 -28.19
C ARG A 422 -26.83 9.28 -27.89
N ARG A 423 -27.19 10.13 -26.93
CA ARG A 423 -28.57 10.63 -26.86
C ARG A 423 -28.71 11.66 -27.98
N TYR A 424 -29.68 11.45 -28.86
CA TYR A 424 -30.18 12.55 -29.68
C TYR A 424 -30.89 13.50 -28.71
N SER A 425 -30.41 14.74 -28.63
CA SER A 425 -31.18 15.81 -28.01
C SER A 425 -32.45 15.98 -28.85
N ALA A 426 -33.60 15.65 -28.27
CA ALA A 426 -34.88 16.13 -28.75
C ALA A 426 -34.97 17.64 -28.50
#